data_AF-A0A5C3L0Z8-F1
#
_entry.id   AF-A0A5C3L0Z8-F1
#
_cell.length_a   1.000
_cell.length_b   1.000
_cell.length_c   1.000
_cell.angle_alpha   90.00
_cell.angle_beta   90.00
_cell.angle_gamma   90.00
#
_symmetry.space_group_name_H-M   'P 1'
#
loop_
_entity.id
_entity.type
_entity.pdbx_description
1 polymer ?
#
loop_
_entity_poly.entity_id
_entity_poly.type
_entity_poly.pdbx_seq_one_letter_code
_entity_poly.pdbx_strand_id
1 'polypeptide(L)'
;MSNKPITRETFIDPGYETVAATRTDMMFVLDGEDSVKKVPVPESVKESGKIPDGYAVDFLVEPLTLVVSFRKNGHTLEGQLPEGLIDDLKKEINGPTNLMITPTSVRDSKFQMLLEHHKKDLEDL
;
A
#
# COMPACT_ATOMS: atom_id res chain seq x y z
N MET A 1 -23.53 -9.64 -9.90
CA MET A 1 -22.12 -9.90 -9.52
C MET A 1 -21.25 -8.90 -10.27
N SER A 2 -20.22 -8.34 -9.64
CA SER A 2 -19.31 -7.38 -10.28
C SER A 2 -18.38 -8.12 -11.26
N ASN A 3 -18.28 -7.64 -12.50
CA ASN A 3 -17.33 -8.14 -13.50
C ASN A 3 -16.04 -7.30 -13.56
N LYS A 4 -15.79 -6.47 -12.54
CA LYS A 4 -14.58 -5.67 -12.47
C LYS A 4 -13.39 -6.57 -12.12
N PRO A 5 -12.25 -6.44 -12.82
CA PRO A 5 -11.03 -7.13 -12.43
C PRO A 5 -10.56 -6.71 -11.03
N ILE A 6 -10.03 -7.67 -10.27
CA ILE A 6 -9.30 -7.40 -9.03
C ILE A 6 -7.91 -6.88 -9.42
N THR A 7 -7.64 -5.62 -9.12
CA THR A 7 -6.35 -4.98 -9.32
C THR A 7 -5.79 -4.45 -8.00
N ARG A 8 -4.58 -3.90 -8.04
CA ARG A 8 -3.96 -3.28 -6.86
C ARG A 8 -4.83 -2.13 -6.33
N GLU A 9 -5.37 -1.34 -7.24
CA GLU A 9 -6.22 -0.17 -7.00
C GLU A 9 -7.58 -0.58 -6.40
N THR A 10 -8.02 -1.82 -6.59
CA THR A 10 -9.22 -2.36 -5.92
C THR A 10 -9.12 -2.23 -4.40
N PHE A 11 -7.93 -2.25 -3.81
CA PHE A 11 -7.74 -2.21 -2.35
C PHE A 11 -7.23 -0.87 -1.81
N ILE A 12 -7.04 0.14 -2.66
CA ILE A 12 -6.48 1.44 -2.24
C ILE A 12 -7.60 2.47 -2.17
N ASP A 13 -7.78 3.07 -0.99
CA ASP A 13 -8.76 4.13 -0.79
C ASP A 13 -8.18 5.48 -1.18
N PRO A 14 -8.94 6.37 -1.86
CA PRO A 14 -8.44 7.70 -2.25
C PRO A 14 -7.93 8.58 -1.09
N GLY A 15 -8.36 8.30 0.15
CA GLY A 15 -7.96 9.04 1.35
C GLY A 15 -6.75 8.48 2.10
N TYR A 16 -6.10 7.42 1.59
CA TYR A 16 -5.02 6.73 2.29
C TYR A 16 -3.84 7.66 2.64
N GLU A 17 -3.52 8.66 1.79
CA GLU A 17 -2.46 9.64 2.06
C GLU A 17 -2.79 10.52 3.25
N THR A 18 -4.03 10.99 3.35
CA THR A 18 -4.49 11.77 4.50
C THR A 18 -4.48 10.92 5.77
N VAL A 19 -4.87 9.65 5.69
CA VAL A 19 -4.79 8.72 6.83
C VAL A 19 -3.34 8.51 7.26
N ALA A 20 -2.42 8.29 6.32
CA ALA A 20 -1.01 8.17 6.63
C ALA A 20 -0.47 9.44 7.30
N ALA A 21 -0.75 10.62 6.74
CA ALA A 21 -0.29 11.89 7.27
C ALA A 21 -0.81 12.19 8.68
N THR A 22 -2.09 11.92 8.95
CA THR A 22 -2.78 12.36 10.18
C THR A 22 -2.86 11.30 11.27
N ARG A 23 -2.72 10.02 10.93
CA ARG A 23 -2.99 8.90 11.86
C ARG A 23 -1.83 7.92 12.02
N THR A 24 -0.70 8.15 11.37
CA THR A 24 0.54 7.40 11.66
C THR A 24 1.41 8.20 12.62
N ASP A 25 2.01 7.51 13.58
CA ASP A 25 2.86 8.17 14.58
C ASP A 25 4.31 8.31 14.12
N MET A 26 4.75 7.45 13.20
CA MET A 26 6.13 7.33 12.79
C MET A 26 6.26 7.29 11.27
N MET A 27 7.39 7.79 10.77
CA MET A 27 7.80 7.73 9.38
C MET A 27 9.23 7.22 9.26
N PHE A 28 9.63 6.80 8.06
CA PHE A 28 11.03 6.55 7.74
C PHE A 28 11.66 7.79 7.11
N VAL A 29 12.93 8.03 7.43
CA VAL A 29 13.77 9.04 6.79
C VAL A 29 15.10 8.41 6.40
N LEU A 30 15.75 8.94 5.36
CA LEU A 30 17.09 8.49 4.97
C LEU A 30 18.10 8.80 6.08
N ASP A 31 18.99 7.85 6.34
CA ASP A 31 20.08 7.94 7.30
C ASP A 31 21.38 7.48 6.63
N GLY A 32 21.88 8.31 5.72
CA GLY A 32 22.97 7.96 4.81
C GLY A 32 22.45 7.47 3.45
N GLU A 33 23.33 6.85 2.66
CA GLU A 33 23.04 6.46 1.28
C GLU A 33 22.06 5.26 1.18
N ASP A 34 22.24 4.25 2.02
CA ASP A 34 21.51 2.97 1.90
C ASP A 34 20.71 2.57 3.15
N SER A 35 20.49 3.51 4.07
CA SER A 35 19.82 3.19 5.34
C SER A 35 18.66 4.13 5.63
N VAL A 36 17.66 3.61 6.32
CA VAL A 36 16.53 4.37 6.81
C VAL A 36 16.44 4.24 8.32
N LYS A 37 16.01 5.31 8.97
CA LYS A 37 15.64 5.30 10.38
C LYS A 37 14.20 5.71 10.58
N LYS A 38 13.59 5.17 11.62
CA LYS A 38 12.21 5.45 12.01
C LYS A 38 12.19 6.65 12.96
N VAL A 39 11.44 7.70 12.62
CA VAL A 39 11.30 8.94 13.41
C VAL A 39 9.83 9.30 13.58
N PRO A 40 9.44 10.10 14.59
CA PRO A 40 8.08 10.58 14.71
C PRO A 40 7.65 11.38 13.47
N VAL A 41 6.38 11.26 13.07
CA VAL A 41 5.79 12.12 12.03
C VAL A 41 5.73 13.56 12.59
N PRO A 42 6.26 14.56 11.87
CA PRO A 42 6.19 15.95 12.30
C PRO A 42 4.74 16.43 12.48
N GLU A 43 4.47 17.23 13.50
CA GLU A 43 3.13 17.77 13.74
C GLU A 43 2.60 18.60 12.56
N SER A 44 3.47 19.32 11.83
CA SER A 44 3.09 20.04 10.62
C SER A 44 2.55 19.14 9.50
N VAL A 45 3.00 17.88 9.42
CA VAL A 45 2.48 16.87 8.49
C VAL A 45 1.10 16.41 8.93
N LYS A 46 0.94 16.15 10.25
CA LYS A 46 -0.37 15.75 10.81
C LYS A 46 -1.42 16.84 10.66
N GLU A 47 -1.08 18.08 10.95
CA GLU A 47 -1.98 19.23 10.84
C GLU A 47 -2.39 19.52 9.39
N SER A 48 -1.44 19.40 8.45
CA SER A 48 -1.73 19.67 7.04
C SER A 48 -2.41 18.49 6.33
N GLY A 49 -2.26 17.26 6.84
CA GLY A 49 -2.74 16.04 6.19
C GLY A 49 -2.07 15.73 4.86
N LYS A 50 -0.87 16.30 4.62
CA LYS A 50 -0.13 16.19 3.35
C LYS A 50 1.19 15.47 3.53
N ILE A 51 1.50 14.61 2.57
CA ILE A 51 2.80 13.93 2.50
C ILE A 51 3.88 14.95 2.07
N PRO A 52 5.03 15.02 2.75
CA PRO A 52 6.13 15.90 2.36
C PRO A 52 6.73 15.55 0.99
N ASP A 53 7.29 16.56 0.32
CA ASP A 53 8.02 16.36 -0.93
C ASP A 53 9.20 15.38 -0.74
N GLY A 54 9.36 14.46 -1.70
CA GLY A 54 10.37 13.40 -1.63
C GLY A 54 9.96 12.19 -0.79
N TYR A 55 8.75 12.20 -0.21
CA TYR A 55 8.16 11.07 0.49
C TYR A 55 6.90 10.56 -0.23
N ALA A 56 6.55 9.32 0.06
CA ALA A 56 5.35 8.66 -0.40
C ALA A 56 4.77 7.82 0.75
N VAL A 57 3.52 7.40 0.59
CA VAL A 57 2.94 6.37 1.46
C VAL A 57 3.35 5.00 0.95
N ASP A 58 3.93 4.21 1.84
CA ASP A 58 4.21 2.79 1.66
C ASP A 58 3.19 1.95 2.44
N PHE A 59 2.84 0.79 1.88
CA PHE A 59 1.97 -0.20 2.51
C PHE A 59 2.83 -1.33 3.08
N LEU A 60 2.82 -1.56 4.39
CA LEU A 60 3.58 -2.65 5.02
C LEU A 60 3.18 -4.02 4.43
N VAL A 61 1.87 -4.26 4.34
CA VAL A 61 1.26 -5.30 3.52
C VAL A 61 0.80 -4.65 2.22
N GLU A 62 1.52 -4.94 1.14
CA GLU A 62 1.29 -4.33 -0.17
C GLU A 62 0.04 -4.92 -0.85
N PRO A 63 -0.94 -4.07 -1.28
CA PRO A 63 -2.13 -4.49 -2.02
C PRO A 63 -1.89 -5.48 -3.17
N LEU A 64 -0.76 -5.36 -3.88
CA LEU A 64 -0.39 -6.29 -4.96
C LEU A 64 -0.33 -7.75 -4.48
N THR A 65 0.10 -8.00 -3.24
CA THR A 65 0.17 -9.35 -2.68
C THR A 65 -1.21 -9.98 -2.54
N LEU A 66 -2.25 -9.20 -2.24
CA LEU A 66 -3.64 -9.68 -2.22
C LEU A 66 -4.10 -10.07 -3.63
N VAL A 67 -3.80 -9.25 -4.64
CA VAL A 67 -4.13 -9.54 -6.04
C VAL A 67 -3.51 -10.85 -6.49
N VAL A 68 -2.22 -11.04 -6.21
CA VAL A 68 -1.51 -12.29 -6.54
C VAL A 68 -2.14 -13.48 -5.81
N SER A 69 -2.45 -13.34 -4.53
CA SER A 69 -3.10 -14.39 -3.75
C SER A 69 -4.47 -14.78 -4.34
N PHE A 70 -5.30 -13.82 -4.70
CA PHE A 70 -6.60 -14.10 -5.33
C PHE A 70 -6.44 -14.78 -6.69
N ARG A 71 -5.52 -14.30 -7.54
CA ARG A 71 -5.24 -14.90 -8.84
C ARG A 71 -4.79 -16.36 -8.73
N LYS A 72 -3.90 -16.67 -7.78
CA LYS A 72 -3.46 -18.05 -7.51
C LYS A 72 -4.59 -19.00 -7.13
N ASN A 73 -5.68 -18.47 -6.57
CA ASN A 73 -6.87 -19.23 -6.20
C ASN A 73 -7.98 -19.16 -7.27
N GLY A 74 -7.68 -18.66 -8.48
CA GLY A 74 -8.65 -18.55 -9.58
C GLY A 74 -9.65 -17.40 -9.45
N HIS A 75 -9.42 -16.47 -8.51
CA HIS A 75 -10.24 -15.27 -8.34
C HIS A 75 -9.60 -14.08 -9.06
N THR A 76 -10.20 -13.66 -10.16
CA THR A 76 -9.75 -12.54 -11.00
C THR A 76 -10.76 -11.39 -11.06
N LEU A 77 -12.02 -11.63 -10.68
CA LEU A 77 -13.11 -10.66 -10.71
C LEU A 77 -13.68 -10.45 -9.30
N GLU A 78 -14.04 -9.22 -8.98
CA GLU A 78 -14.59 -8.85 -7.67
C GLU A 78 -15.81 -9.68 -7.29
N GLY A 79 -16.70 -9.98 -8.25
CA GLY A 79 -17.92 -10.75 -8.03
C GLY A 79 -17.73 -12.23 -7.71
N GLN A 80 -16.49 -12.74 -7.76
CA GLN A 80 -16.15 -14.10 -7.34
C GLN A 80 -15.86 -14.20 -5.84
N LEU A 81 -15.71 -13.05 -5.16
CA LEU A 81 -15.42 -13.00 -3.74
C LEU A 81 -16.70 -12.90 -2.91
N PRO A 82 -16.67 -13.37 -1.65
CA PRO A 82 -17.75 -13.12 -0.70
C PRO A 82 -18.12 -11.64 -0.61
N GLU A 83 -19.40 -11.36 -0.45
CA GLU A 83 -19.90 -10.01 -0.22
C GLU A 83 -19.23 -9.40 1.01
N GLY A 84 -18.81 -8.14 0.93
CA GLY A 84 -18.13 -7.41 2.00
C GLY A 84 -16.63 -7.69 2.15
N LEU A 85 -16.08 -8.78 1.56
CA LEU A 85 -14.66 -9.13 1.75
C LEU A 85 -13.71 -8.04 1.23
N ILE A 86 -14.00 -7.45 0.06
CA ILE A 86 -13.17 -6.37 -0.49
C ILE A 86 -13.16 -5.15 0.43
N ASP A 87 -14.32 -4.79 0.99
CA ASP A 87 -14.43 -3.63 1.87
C ASP A 87 -13.71 -3.85 3.20
N ASP A 88 -13.74 -5.06 3.74
CA ASP A 88 -12.98 -5.39 4.95
C ASP A 88 -11.48 -5.39 4.69
N LEU A 89 -11.02 -5.92 3.55
CA LEU A 89 -9.61 -5.85 3.17
C LEU A 89 -9.15 -4.41 2.92
N LYS A 90 -9.98 -3.55 2.32
CA LYS A 90 -9.69 -2.12 2.18
C LYS A 90 -9.47 -1.45 3.52
N LYS A 91 -10.33 -1.70 4.52
CA LYS A 91 -10.17 -1.11 5.86
C LYS A 91 -8.84 -1.46 6.49
N GLU A 92 -8.42 -2.71 6.38
CA GLU A 92 -7.13 -3.18 6.91
C GLU A 92 -5.95 -2.59 6.12
N ILE A 93 -6.01 -2.64 4.80
CA ILE A 93 -4.94 -2.15 3.91
C ILE A 93 -4.70 -0.64 4.06
N ASN A 94 -5.78 0.14 4.18
CA ASN A 94 -5.71 1.60 4.32
C ASN A 94 -5.68 2.04 5.79
N GLY A 95 -5.57 1.10 6.72
CA GLY A 95 -5.47 1.36 8.15
C GLY A 95 -4.12 1.97 8.54
N PRO A 96 -4.07 2.85 9.55
CA PRO A 96 -2.83 3.53 9.96
C PRO A 96 -1.73 2.58 10.45
N THR A 97 -2.08 1.34 10.81
CA THR A 97 -1.12 0.30 11.18
C THR A 97 -0.41 -0.31 9.98
N ASN A 98 -1.00 -0.22 8.78
CA ASN A 98 -0.44 -0.72 7.53
C ASN A 98 0.23 0.38 6.68
N LEU A 99 -0.08 1.64 6.94
CA LEU A 99 0.49 2.77 6.21
C LEU A 99 1.75 3.31 6.90
N MET A 100 2.72 3.73 6.09
CA MET A 100 3.96 4.34 6.55
C MET A 100 4.38 5.46 5.60
N ILE A 101 4.81 6.60 6.11
CA ILE A 101 5.44 7.62 5.28
C ILE A 101 6.91 7.24 5.11
N THR A 102 7.37 7.12 3.86
CA THR A 102 8.70 6.59 3.52
C THR A 102 9.31 7.42 2.39
N PRO A 103 10.64 7.58 2.30
CA PRO A 103 11.26 8.23 1.15
C PRO A 103 10.81 7.57 -0.15
N THR A 104 10.46 8.37 -1.16
CA THR A 104 9.89 7.87 -2.42
C THR A 104 10.78 6.83 -3.08
N SER A 105 12.10 7.05 -3.07
CA SER A 105 13.08 6.10 -3.61
C SER A 105 13.01 4.72 -2.94
N VAL A 106 12.88 4.68 -1.62
CA VAL A 106 12.80 3.43 -0.84
C VAL A 106 11.49 2.70 -1.14
N ARG A 107 10.36 3.43 -1.18
CA ARG A 107 9.05 2.89 -1.53
C ARG A 107 9.05 2.31 -2.96
N ASP A 108 9.61 3.05 -3.92
CA ASP A 108 9.72 2.61 -5.31
C ASP A 108 10.60 1.37 -5.45
N SER A 109 11.78 1.34 -4.81
CA SER A 109 12.66 0.18 -4.83
C SER A 109 11.98 -1.06 -4.26
N LYS A 110 11.31 -0.96 -3.11
CA LYS A 110 10.52 -2.06 -2.53
C LYS A 110 9.44 -2.53 -3.49
N PHE A 111 8.69 -1.62 -4.09
CA PHE A 111 7.60 -1.97 -5.00
C PHE A 111 8.12 -2.68 -6.28
N GLN A 112 9.25 -2.22 -6.84
CA GLN A 112 9.90 -2.89 -7.97
C GLN A 112 10.37 -4.30 -7.60
N MET A 113 10.95 -4.49 -6.42
CA MET A 113 11.34 -5.83 -5.94
C MET A 113 10.13 -6.77 -5.81
N LEU A 114 8.98 -6.25 -5.35
CA LEU A 114 7.74 -7.03 -5.27
C LEU A 114 7.18 -7.38 -6.66
N LEU A 115 7.24 -6.46 -7.62
CA LEU A 115 6.84 -6.74 -9.00
C LEU A 115 7.71 -7.83 -9.62
N GLU A 116 9.02 -7.77 -9.46
CA GLU A 116 9.93 -8.81 -9.96
C GLU A 116 9.70 -10.16 -9.26
N HIS A 117 9.51 -10.15 -7.94
CA HIS A 117 9.20 -11.37 -7.18
C HIS A 117 7.92 -12.06 -7.66
N HIS A 118 6.90 -11.28 -8.05
CA HIS A 118 5.62 -11.79 -8.52
C HIS A 118 5.47 -11.83 -10.04
N LYS A 119 6.52 -11.52 -10.80
CA LYS A 119 6.47 -11.40 -12.26
C LYS A 119 5.82 -12.61 -12.92
N LYS A 120 6.26 -13.82 -12.56
CA LYS A 120 5.70 -15.07 -13.08
C LYS A 120 4.21 -15.23 -12.73
N ASP A 121 3.82 -14.88 -11.51
CA ASP A 121 2.42 -14.95 -11.06
C ASP A 121 1.52 -13.94 -11.79
N LEU A 122 2.12 -12.87 -12.33
CA LEU A 122 1.45 -11.84 -13.10
C LEU A 122 1.43 -12.15 -14.62
N GLU A 123 2.40 -12.93 -15.12
CA GLU A 123 2.57 -13.33 -16.53
C GLU A 123 1.89 -14.66 -16.90
N ASP A 124 1.79 -15.64 -15.99
CA ASP A 124 1.39 -17.03 -16.30
C ASP A 124 -0.14 -17.28 -16.42
N LEU A 125 -0.96 -16.28 -16.79
CA LEU A 125 -2.42 -16.42 -16.97
C LEU A 125 -2.95 -15.58 -18.15
#